data_AF-A0AA49Q2S4-F1
#
_entry.id   AF-A0AA49Q2S4-F1
#
_cell.length_a   1.000
_cell.length_b   1.000
_cell.length_c   1.000
_cell.angle_alpha   90.00
_cell.angle_beta   90.00
_cell.angle_gamma   90.00
#
_symmetry.space_group_name_H-M   'P 1'
#
loop_
_entity.id
_entity.type
_entity.pdbx_description
1 polymer ?
#
loop_
_entity_poly.entity_id
_entity_poly.type
_entity_poly.pdbx_seq_one_letter_code
_entity_poly.pdbx_strand_id
1 'polypeptide(L)'
;MKKLTRKIISFILMILMVSNIGISAFASETESSYKNTNINKCDIVITDDGVYINDVYYTQEQFVKLLDTAVVVDKTELKDDTIKNNSAMRSVGVQGAAGALVAGTWWIPGVGEVVITAAGVVIIGGTVIAAGTWLYKKVVDWFEARAFNKSAEKAVNSCDDNKIHHIMNPKHNWNKFKKDPKWSDAAPILIKVLKDGSETWEKNNQYIRTLTYKGETVVVRFIKDAAGHVKYISTAWCE
;
A
#
# COMPACT_ATOMS: atom_id res chain seq x y z
N MET A 1 -31.47 -30.23 49.20
CA MET A 1 -30.83 -29.15 48.41
C MET A 1 -29.40 -28.75 48.84
N LYS A 2 -28.85 -29.17 49.99
CA LYS A 2 -27.48 -28.78 50.43
C LYS A 2 -26.32 -29.63 49.86
N LYS A 3 -26.57 -30.89 49.45
CA LYS A 3 -25.51 -31.79 48.92
C LYS A 3 -25.21 -31.55 47.43
N LEU A 4 -26.21 -31.14 46.65
CA LEU A 4 -26.05 -30.88 45.21
C LEU A 4 -25.29 -29.57 44.95
N THR A 5 -25.61 -28.51 45.70
CA THR A 5 -24.91 -27.22 45.64
C THR A 5 -23.46 -27.33 46.08
N ARG A 6 -23.15 -28.13 47.11
CA ARG A 6 -21.76 -28.35 47.56
C ARG A 6 -20.89 -29.07 46.52
N LYS A 7 -21.48 -30.03 45.77
CA LYS A 7 -20.80 -30.71 44.66
C LYS A 7 -20.56 -29.79 43.47
N ILE A 8 -21.53 -28.95 43.13
CA ILE A 8 -21.41 -27.97 42.04
C ILE A 8 -20.37 -26.89 42.38
N ILE A 9 -20.34 -26.40 43.62
CA ILE A 9 -19.34 -25.42 44.08
C ILE A 9 -17.93 -26.02 44.07
N SER A 10 -17.74 -27.28 44.50
CA SER A 10 -16.44 -27.96 44.39
C SER A 10 -15.98 -28.16 42.95
N PHE A 11 -16.91 -28.44 42.03
CA PHE A 11 -16.59 -28.59 40.60
C PHE A 11 -16.14 -27.25 39.97
N ILE A 12 -16.78 -26.14 40.35
CA ILE A 12 -16.40 -24.80 39.88
C ILE A 12 -15.01 -24.40 40.42
N LEU A 13 -14.72 -24.70 41.69
CA LEU A 13 -13.40 -24.42 42.27
C LEU A 13 -12.27 -25.21 41.61
N MET A 14 -12.54 -26.46 41.20
CA MET A 14 -11.55 -27.31 40.54
C MET A 14 -11.23 -26.81 39.13
N ILE A 15 -12.20 -26.26 38.40
CA ILE A 15 -12.01 -25.67 37.07
C ILE A 15 -11.20 -24.37 37.12
N LEU A 16 -11.36 -23.57 38.19
CA LEU A 16 -10.59 -22.34 38.40
C LEU A 16 -9.12 -22.58 38.78
N MET A 17 -8.78 -23.74 39.35
CA MET A 17 -7.38 -24.06 39.67
C MET A 17 -6.57 -24.60 38.48
N VAL A 18 -7.21 -25.09 37.43
CA VAL A 18 -6.53 -25.59 36.22
C VAL A 18 -6.28 -24.47 35.19
N SER A 19 -6.83 -23.27 35.39
CA SER A 19 -6.70 -22.13 34.46
C SER A 19 -5.44 -21.27 34.67
N ASN A 20 -4.54 -21.63 35.60
CA ASN A 20 -3.29 -20.91 35.86
C ASN A 20 -2.03 -21.68 35.38
N ILE A 21 -2.12 -22.38 34.26
CA ILE A 21 -0.94 -22.95 33.60
C ILE A 21 -0.48 -21.97 32.52
N GLY A 22 0.51 -21.14 32.87
CA GLY A 22 1.44 -20.53 31.95
C GLY A 22 0.94 -19.31 31.18
N ILE A 23 0.90 -18.14 31.82
CA ILE A 23 1.35 -16.94 31.09
C ILE A 23 2.87 -17.07 31.04
N SER A 24 3.40 -17.68 29.98
CA SER A 24 4.78 -17.44 29.60
C SER A 24 4.89 -15.95 29.32
N ALA A 25 5.60 -15.23 30.18
CA ALA A 25 6.13 -13.92 29.81
C ALA A 25 6.97 -14.15 28.54
N PHE A 26 6.46 -13.73 27.39
CA PHE A 26 7.26 -13.63 26.19
C PHE A 26 8.21 -12.43 26.39
N ALA A 27 9.32 -12.66 27.09
CA ALA A 27 10.51 -11.89 26.83
C ALA A 27 10.90 -12.24 25.39
N SER A 28 10.62 -11.35 24.46
CA SER A 28 11.13 -11.45 23.09
C SER A 28 12.61 -11.11 23.12
N GLU A 29 13.45 -12.01 23.64
CA GLU A 29 14.84 -12.10 23.19
C GLU A 29 14.81 -12.77 21.83
N THR A 30 14.61 -11.95 20.81
CA THR A 30 15.02 -12.33 19.47
C THR A 30 16.54 -12.16 19.40
N GLU A 31 17.28 -13.06 20.03
CA GLU A 31 18.64 -13.37 19.56
C GLU A 31 18.51 -14.19 18.26
N SER A 32 17.94 -13.55 17.24
CA SER A 32 18.42 -13.82 15.91
C SER A 32 19.83 -13.30 15.88
N SER A 33 20.78 -14.18 15.60
CA SER A 33 22.16 -13.84 15.25
C SER A 33 22.15 -12.92 14.03
N TYR A 34 21.82 -11.64 14.25
CA TYR A 34 22.16 -10.56 13.35
C TYR A 34 23.65 -10.43 13.50
N LYS A 35 24.37 -10.87 12.46
CA LYS A 35 25.75 -10.45 12.29
C LYS A 35 25.80 -8.95 12.49
N ASN A 36 26.55 -8.57 13.52
CA ASN A 36 26.79 -7.22 13.97
C ASN A 36 27.45 -6.44 12.83
N THR A 37 26.65 -5.87 11.95
CA THR A 37 27.02 -4.66 11.25
C THR A 37 26.43 -3.54 12.08
N ASN A 38 27.28 -2.63 12.56
CA ASN A 38 26.86 -1.35 13.12
C ASN A 38 26.08 -0.58 12.03
N ILE A 39 24.80 -0.91 11.86
CA ILE A 39 23.85 -0.09 11.12
C ILE A 39 23.34 0.87 12.18
N ASN A 40 23.67 2.15 12.07
CA ASN A 40 23.09 3.18 12.92
C ASN A 40 21.56 3.07 12.81
N LYS A 41 20.95 2.40 13.79
CA LYS A 41 19.50 2.23 13.86
C LYS A 41 18.91 3.63 13.89
N CYS A 42 17.97 3.92 13.00
CA CYS A 42 17.26 5.19 13.09
C CYS A 42 16.50 5.22 14.42
N ASP A 43 16.73 6.27 15.19
CA ASP A 43 15.87 6.61 16.30
C ASP A 43 14.59 7.19 15.73
N ILE A 44 13.51 6.41 15.87
CA ILE A 44 12.17 6.78 15.43
C ILE A 44 11.30 6.97 16.66
N VAL A 45 10.79 8.19 16.83
CA VAL A 45 9.82 8.52 17.88
C VAL A 45 8.54 9.00 17.21
N ILE A 46 7.47 8.24 17.39
CA ILE A 46 6.15 8.54 16.83
C ILE A 46 5.39 9.38 17.86
N THR A 47 4.90 10.54 17.43
CA THR A 47 4.00 11.40 18.20
C THR A 47 2.64 11.45 17.51
N ASP A 48 1.62 12.05 18.13
CA ASP A 48 0.28 12.13 17.50
C ASP A 48 0.29 12.99 16.22
N ASP A 49 1.09 14.05 16.18
CA ASP A 49 1.12 15.03 15.09
C ASP A 49 2.26 14.82 14.08
N GLY A 50 3.19 13.91 14.35
CA GLY A 50 4.37 13.72 13.51
C GLY A 50 5.35 12.66 13.99
N VAL A 51 6.48 12.57 13.32
CA VAL A 51 7.53 11.57 13.58
C VAL A 51 8.89 12.25 13.66
N TYR A 52 9.67 11.89 14.68
CA TYR A 52 11.09 12.18 14.73
C TYR A 52 11.84 11.03 14.07
N ILE A 53 12.75 11.35 13.15
CA ILE A 53 13.65 10.38 12.50
C ILE A 53 15.05 10.97 12.62
N ASN A 54 15.91 10.35 13.43
CA ASN A 54 17.26 10.86 13.75
C ASN A 54 17.23 12.33 14.24
N ASP A 55 16.41 12.61 15.26
CA ASP A 55 16.20 13.94 15.86
C ASP A 55 15.60 15.02 14.94
N VAL A 56 15.26 14.69 13.70
CA VAL A 56 14.55 15.60 12.78
C VAL A 56 13.05 15.33 12.86
N TYR A 57 12.28 16.36 13.19
CA TYR A 57 10.82 16.28 13.25
C TYR A 57 10.18 16.49 11.88
N TYR A 58 9.24 15.62 11.53
CA TYR A 58 8.38 15.74 10.38
C TYR A 58 6.91 15.71 10.82
N THR A 59 6.10 16.67 10.40
CA THR A 59 4.64 16.55 10.50
C THR A 59 4.17 15.38 9.62
N GLN A 60 2.94 14.90 9.85
CA GLN A 60 2.37 13.84 9.02
C GLN A 60 2.38 14.20 7.52
N GLU A 61 2.07 15.45 7.16
CA GLU A 61 2.05 15.91 5.77
C GLU A 61 3.46 16.00 5.18
N GLN A 62 4.44 16.46 5.96
CA GLN A 62 5.83 16.50 5.54
C GLN A 62 6.35 15.08 5.28
N PHE A 63 6.03 14.14 6.17
CA PHE A 63 6.42 12.74 5.99
C PHE A 63 5.81 12.14 4.72
N VAL A 64 4.52 12.36 4.46
CA VAL A 64 3.87 11.88 3.23
C VAL A 64 4.52 12.46 1.98
N LYS A 65 4.87 13.76 1.98
CA LYS A 65 5.61 14.37 0.87
C LYS A 65 6.99 13.75 0.66
N LEU A 66 7.64 13.28 1.72
CA LEU A 66 8.91 12.55 1.61
C LEU A 66 8.70 11.17 0.99
N LEU A 67 7.60 10.47 1.29
CA LEU A 67 7.28 9.21 0.62
C LEU A 67 7.22 9.38 -0.91
N ASP A 68 6.70 10.50 -1.41
CA ASP A 68 6.68 10.77 -2.87
C ASP A 68 8.06 10.87 -3.51
N THR A 69 9.11 11.13 -2.72
CA THR A 69 10.52 11.13 -3.17
C THR A 69 11.16 9.74 -3.15
N ALA A 70 10.42 8.71 -2.73
CA ALA A 70 10.94 7.35 -2.61
C ALA A 70 11.40 6.78 -3.96
N VAL A 71 12.61 6.25 -3.98
CA VAL A 71 13.20 5.54 -5.11
C VAL A 71 13.19 4.05 -4.80
N VAL A 72 12.81 3.23 -5.80
CA VAL A 72 12.89 1.78 -5.67
C VAL A 72 14.36 1.39 -5.57
N VAL A 73 14.71 0.61 -4.55
CA VAL A 73 16.06 0.02 -4.47
C VAL A 73 16.06 -1.23 -5.35
N ASP A 74 16.18 -1.02 -6.67
CA ASP A 74 16.34 -2.13 -7.61
C ASP A 74 17.83 -2.45 -7.77
N LYS A 75 18.21 -3.71 -7.54
CA LYS A 75 19.62 -4.14 -7.58
C LYS A 75 20.18 -4.33 -8.99
N THR A 76 19.38 -4.10 -10.03
CA THR A 76 19.74 -4.39 -11.41
C THR A 76 20.65 -3.37 -12.08
N GLU A 77 20.96 -2.22 -11.45
CA GLU A 77 21.89 -1.22 -11.99
C GLU A 77 22.94 -0.69 -11.00
N LEU A 78 23.61 -1.59 -10.27
CA LEU A 78 24.94 -1.30 -9.72
C LEU A 78 25.96 -2.25 -10.35
N LYS A 79 26.33 -1.97 -11.61
CA LYS A 79 27.54 -2.52 -12.24
C LYS A 79 28.77 -1.67 -11.88
N ASP A 80 28.93 -1.38 -10.60
CA ASP A 80 30.23 -0.96 -10.09
C ASP A 80 30.73 -2.06 -9.17
N ASP A 81 31.69 -2.83 -9.68
CA ASP A 81 32.25 -4.05 -9.09
C ASP A 81 33.04 -3.81 -7.78
N THR A 82 32.91 -2.62 -7.20
CA THR A 82 33.65 -2.18 -6.01
C THR A 82 32.95 -2.52 -4.68
N ILE A 83 31.67 -2.93 -4.69
CA ILE A 83 30.95 -3.35 -3.46
C ILE A 83 30.64 -4.85 -3.52
N LYS A 84 31.71 -5.66 -3.53
CA LYS A 84 31.62 -7.06 -3.13
C LYS A 84 31.59 -7.08 -1.61
N ASN A 85 30.42 -7.31 -1.02
CA ASN A 85 30.14 -7.87 0.32
C ASN A 85 28.89 -7.20 0.93
N ASN A 86 27.70 -7.56 0.46
CA ASN A 86 26.46 -7.52 1.25
C ASN A 86 25.41 -8.45 0.61
N SER A 87 25.69 -9.75 0.73
CA SER A 87 24.81 -10.84 0.37
C SER A 87 23.70 -11.02 1.42
N ALA A 88 22.70 -10.14 1.39
CA ALA A 88 21.38 -10.35 2.02
C ALA A 88 20.24 -9.47 1.47
N MET A 89 20.50 -8.47 0.62
CA MET A 89 19.40 -7.69 0.02
C MET A 89 18.80 -8.47 -1.16
N ARG A 90 17.69 -9.16 -0.92
CA ARG A 90 16.82 -9.70 -1.97
C ARG A 90 15.75 -8.64 -2.23
N SER A 91 15.84 -7.92 -3.35
CA SER A 91 14.68 -7.16 -3.81
C SER A 91 13.59 -8.17 -4.14
N VAL A 92 12.52 -8.17 -3.35
CA VAL A 92 11.33 -8.97 -3.69
C VAL A 92 10.58 -8.16 -4.73
N GLY A 93 10.79 -8.51 -5.99
CA GLY A 93 10.01 -7.97 -7.10
C GLY A 93 8.52 -8.23 -6.89
N VAL A 94 7.76 -7.15 -7.03
CA VAL A 94 6.30 -7.03 -7.14
C VAL A 94 5.62 -8.32 -7.59
N GLN A 95 4.93 -8.98 -6.66
CA GLN A 95 3.70 -9.76 -6.87
C GLN A 95 3.16 -10.21 -5.50
N GLY A 96 2.31 -9.40 -4.90
CA GLY A 96 1.47 -9.80 -3.77
C GLY A 96 0.25 -10.54 -4.31
N ALA A 97 0.18 -11.85 -4.08
CA ALA A 97 -1.04 -12.62 -4.31
C ALA A 97 -2.07 -12.31 -3.22
N ALA A 98 -3.30 -12.01 -3.64
CA ALA A 98 -4.48 -11.76 -2.81
C ALA A 98 -4.39 -10.52 -1.90
N GLY A 99 -5.05 -9.42 -2.28
CA GLY A 99 -5.28 -8.26 -1.40
C GLY A 99 -4.03 -7.54 -0.88
N ALA A 100 -2.84 -7.82 -1.41
CA ALA A 100 -1.60 -7.68 -0.68
C ALA A 100 -0.86 -6.38 -0.99
N LEU A 101 -0.45 -5.69 0.07
CA LEU A 101 0.62 -4.69 0.07
C LEU A 101 1.77 -5.15 -0.83
N VAL A 102 2.23 -4.26 -1.72
CA VAL A 102 3.42 -4.54 -2.52
C VAL A 102 4.59 -4.62 -1.56
N ALA A 103 5.11 -5.83 -1.34
CA ALA A 103 6.33 -6.02 -0.58
C ALA A 103 7.51 -5.49 -1.39
N GLY A 104 8.48 -4.88 -0.70
CA GLY A 104 9.67 -4.33 -1.32
C GLY A 104 10.48 -3.46 -0.37
N THR A 105 11.56 -2.91 -0.92
CA THR A 105 12.48 -2.01 -0.22
C THR A 105 12.61 -0.71 -1.02
N TRP A 106 12.47 0.41 -0.34
CA TRP A 106 12.53 1.75 -0.91
C TRP A 106 13.49 2.62 -0.14
N TRP A 107 14.17 3.51 -0.86
CA TRP A 107 15.03 4.51 -0.26
C TRP A 107 14.36 5.87 -0.33
N ILE A 108 14.25 6.53 0.82
CA ILE A 108 13.70 7.87 0.94
C ILE A 108 14.82 8.82 1.37
N PRO A 109 15.22 9.80 0.54
CA PRO A 109 16.18 10.82 0.92
C PRO A 109 15.80 11.49 2.25
N GLY A 110 16.72 11.53 3.21
CA GLY A 110 16.52 12.13 4.53
C GLY A 110 15.80 11.25 5.57
N VAL A 111 15.21 10.13 5.16
CA VAL A 111 14.52 9.17 6.05
C VAL A 111 15.27 7.82 6.11
N GLY A 112 15.79 7.36 4.97
CA GLY A 112 16.50 6.10 4.84
C GLY A 112 15.66 4.98 4.22
N GLU A 113 16.00 3.73 4.55
CA GLU A 113 15.35 2.55 4.00
C GLU A 113 13.96 2.33 4.61
N VAL A 114 12.96 2.14 3.76
CA VAL A 114 11.61 1.73 4.12
C VAL A 114 11.33 0.37 3.49
N VAL A 115 10.97 -0.61 4.32
CA VAL A 115 10.66 -1.98 3.88
C VAL A 115 9.23 -2.31 4.24
N ILE A 116 8.50 -2.86 3.28
CA ILE A 116 7.23 -3.55 3.53
C ILE A 116 7.42 -5.01 3.19
N THR A 117 7.17 -5.90 4.15
CA THR A 117 7.21 -7.34 3.90
C THR A 117 5.88 -7.86 3.38
N ALA A 118 5.89 -9.04 2.77
CA ALA A 118 4.65 -9.72 2.36
C ALA A 118 3.72 -10.04 3.54
N ALA A 119 4.24 -10.05 4.76
CA ALA A 119 3.47 -10.23 5.99
C ALA A 119 2.88 -8.91 6.53
N GLY A 120 3.05 -7.79 5.82
CA GLY A 120 2.56 -6.47 6.24
C GLY A 120 3.42 -5.80 7.32
N VAL A 121 4.64 -6.29 7.56
CA VAL A 121 5.57 -5.61 8.50
C VAL A 121 6.16 -4.41 7.80
N VAL A 122 6.03 -3.23 8.42
CA VAL A 122 6.66 -1.97 7.98
C VAL A 122 7.91 -1.72 8.82
N ILE A 123 9.04 -1.49 8.16
CA ILE A 123 10.32 -1.16 8.79
C ILE A 123 10.81 0.16 8.19
N ILE A 124 11.19 1.12 9.03
CA ILE A 124 11.77 2.41 8.61
C ILE A 124 13.12 2.57 9.31
N GLY A 125 14.19 2.78 8.56
CA GLY A 125 15.53 3.00 9.12
C GLY A 125 16.00 1.89 10.07
N GLY A 126 15.57 0.65 9.85
CA GLY A 126 15.86 -0.51 10.72
C GLY A 126 14.94 -0.66 11.94
N THR A 127 13.97 0.23 12.13
CA THR A 127 13.00 0.18 13.23
C THR A 127 11.66 -0.36 12.74
N VAL A 128 11.15 -1.40 13.40
CA VAL A 128 9.82 -1.97 13.12
C VAL A 128 8.75 -1.00 13.61
N ILE A 129 7.83 -0.64 12.73
CA ILE A 129 6.72 0.26 13.05
C ILE A 129 5.50 -0.56 13.45
N ALA A 130 4.94 -0.26 14.63
CA ALA A 130 3.78 -0.96 15.14
C ALA A 130 2.55 -0.75 14.23
N ALA A 131 1.86 -1.85 13.92
CA ALA A 131 0.62 -1.82 13.16
C ALA A 131 -0.44 -0.98 13.87
N GLY A 132 -1.24 -0.25 13.10
CA GLY A 132 -2.31 0.61 13.62
C GLY A 132 -1.87 2.03 13.99
N THR A 133 -0.57 2.30 14.12
CA THR A 133 -0.05 3.68 14.26
C THR A 133 -0.37 4.52 13.02
N TRP A 134 -0.48 5.84 13.18
CA TRP A 134 -0.72 6.71 12.03
C TRP A 134 0.41 6.59 10.99
N LEU A 135 1.66 6.45 11.45
CA LEU A 135 2.84 6.33 10.58
C LEU A 135 2.76 5.06 9.74
N TYR A 136 2.43 3.92 10.37
CA TYR A 136 2.17 2.66 9.68
C TYR A 136 1.11 2.84 8.59
N LYS A 137 -0.04 3.43 8.94
CA LYS A 137 -1.16 3.62 8.01
C LYS A 137 -0.75 4.50 6.82
N LYS A 138 -0.09 5.63 7.05
CA LYS A 138 0.36 6.52 5.96
C LYS A 138 1.31 5.83 4.99
N VAL A 139 2.24 5.03 5.52
CA VAL A 139 3.17 4.25 4.69
C VAL A 139 2.38 3.22 3.86
N VAL A 140 1.55 2.40 4.50
CA VAL A 140 0.69 1.40 3.84
C VAL A 140 -0.18 2.04 2.76
N ASP A 141 -0.94 3.09 3.09
CA ASP A 141 -1.82 3.81 2.19
C ASP A 141 -1.05 4.35 0.96
N TRP A 142 0.15 4.89 1.17
CA TRP A 142 0.99 5.39 0.09
C TRP A 142 1.41 4.27 -0.88
N PHE A 143 1.80 3.11 -0.34
CA PHE A 143 2.17 1.95 -1.16
C PHE A 143 0.99 1.36 -1.93
N GLU A 144 -0.17 1.26 -1.29
CA GLU A 144 -1.40 0.83 -1.95
C GLU A 144 -1.80 1.80 -3.06
N ALA A 145 -1.77 3.10 -2.79
CA ALA A 145 -2.04 4.13 -3.80
C ALA A 145 -1.06 4.04 -4.98
N ARG A 146 0.23 3.84 -4.72
CA ARG A 146 1.24 3.68 -5.77
C ARG A 146 0.99 2.43 -6.63
N ALA A 147 0.67 1.31 -5.99
CA ALA A 147 0.37 0.06 -6.68
C ALA A 147 -0.89 0.18 -7.55
N PHE A 148 -1.95 0.79 -7.01
CA PHE A 148 -3.15 1.13 -7.74
C PHE A 148 -2.84 2.04 -8.94
N ASN A 149 -2.11 3.13 -8.73
CA ASN A 149 -1.75 4.08 -9.78
C ASN A 149 -0.97 3.41 -10.93
N LYS A 150 -0.03 2.52 -10.61
CA LYS A 150 0.72 1.74 -11.60
C LYS A 150 -0.20 0.80 -12.38
N SER A 151 -1.14 0.15 -11.70
CA SER A 151 -2.13 -0.72 -12.36
C SER A 151 -3.09 0.07 -13.26
N ALA A 152 -3.48 1.28 -12.85
CA ALA A 152 -4.33 2.18 -13.62
C ALA A 152 -3.64 2.62 -14.92
N GLU A 153 -2.38 3.06 -14.83
CA GLU A 153 -1.57 3.39 -16.00
C GLU A 153 -1.45 2.20 -16.96
N LYS A 154 -1.12 1.02 -16.42
CA LYS A 154 -1.02 -0.20 -17.23
C LYS A 154 -2.33 -0.50 -17.94
N ALA A 155 -3.45 -0.48 -17.22
CA ALA A 155 -4.78 -0.81 -17.76
C ALA A 155 -5.23 0.14 -18.88
N VAL A 156 -4.90 1.44 -18.77
CA VAL A 156 -5.20 2.41 -19.84
C VAL A 156 -4.25 2.21 -21.02
N ASN A 157 -2.95 2.08 -20.76
CA ASN A 157 -1.94 1.95 -21.82
C ASN A 157 -2.02 0.61 -22.56
N SER A 158 -2.61 -0.43 -21.96
CA SER A 158 -2.81 -1.74 -22.57
C SER A 158 -4.22 -1.97 -23.12
N CYS A 159 -5.03 -0.91 -23.30
CA CYS A 159 -6.34 -1.05 -23.94
C CYS A 159 -6.17 -1.49 -25.40
N ASP A 160 -6.93 -2.52 -25.81
CA ASP A 160 -6.96 -2.99 -27.19
C ASP A 160 -7.82 -2.07 -28.10
N ASP A 161 -7.71 -2.27 -29.41
CA ASP A 161 -8.41 -1.46 -30.42
C ASP A 161 -9.94 -1.50 -30.26
N ASN A 162 -10.51 -2.64 -29.88
CA ASN A 162 -11.95 -2.76 -29.67
C ASN A 162 -12.40 -1.91 -28.49
N LYS A 163 -11.62 -1.92 -27.40
CA LYS A 163 -11.88 -1.12 -26.21
C LYS A 163 -11.70 0.37 -26.49
N ILE A 164 -10.64 0.74 -27.20
CA ILE A 164 -10.38 2.11 -27.62
C ILE A 164 -11.52 2.60 -28.50
N HIS A 165 -11.95 1.82 -29.50
CA HIS A 165 -13.05 2.18 -30.38
C HIS A 165 -14.37 2.36 -29.60
N HIS A 166 -14.62 1.51 -28.61
CA HIS A 166 -15.79 1.65 -27.73
C HIS A 166 -15.75 2.95 -26.93
N ILE A 167 -14.63 3.25 -26.25
CA ILE A 167 -14.51 4.44 -25.40
C ILE A 167 -14.51 5.71 -26.23
N MET A 168 -13.84 5.72 -27.39
CA MET A 168 -13.75 6.89 -28.28
C MET A 168 -15.01 7.10 -29.13
N ASN A 169 -16.06 6.31 -28.92
CA ASN A 169 -17.32 6.48 -29.64
C ASN A 169 -17.90 7.90 -29.37
N PRO A 170 -18.45 8.59 -30.40
CA PRO A 170 -18.97 9.96 -30.25
C PRO A 170 -19.97 10.15 -29.11
N LYS A 171 -20.72 9.11 -28.72
CA LYS A 171 -21.66 9.17 -27.58
C LYS A 171 -21.01 9.45 -26.22
N HIS A 172 -19.69 9.31 -26.11
CA HIS A 172 -18.93 9.52 -24.88
C HIS A 172 -18.35 10.94 -24.76
N ASN A 173 -18.73 11.85 -25.68
CA ASN A 173 -18.51 13.30 -25.61
C ASN A 173 -17.05 13.77 -25.42
N TRP A 174 -16.08 13.00 -25.90
CA TRP A 174 -14.67 13.43 -25.89
C TRP A 174 -14.39 14.69 -26.71
N ASN A 175 -15.32 15.06 -27.60
CA ASN A 175 -15.28 16.29 -28.38
C ASN A 175 -15.31 17.57 -27.52
N LYS A 176 -15.74 17.48 -26.26
CA LYS A 176 -15.69 18.57 -25.28
C LYS A 176 -14.27 19.03 -24.96
N PHE A 177 -13.30 18.12 -24.99
CA PHE A 177 -11.89 18.47 -24.79
C PHE A 177 -11.19 18.88 -26.08
N LYS A 178 -11.60 18.29 -27.21
CA LYS A 178 -10.97 18.50 -28.52
C LYS A 178 -11.89 18.06 -29.63
N LYS A 179 -12.08 18.88 -30.66
CA LYS A 179 -13.03 18.63 -31.77
C LYS A 179 -12.94 17.22 -32.38
N ASP A 180 -11.73 16.75 -32.67
CA ASP A 180 -11.46 15.41 -33.23
C ASP A 180 -10.54 14.62 -32.28
N PRO A 181 -11.11 14.08 -31.19
CA PRO A 181 -10.31 13.51 -30.11
C PRO A 181 -9.69 12.17 -30.55
N LYS A 182 -8.44 11.94 -30.16
CA LYS A 182 -7.74 10.66 -30.32
C LYS A 182 -7.54 10.00 -28.97
N TRP A 183 -7.23 8.69 -28.97
CA TRP A 183 -6.93 7.97 -27.74
C TRP A 183 -5.80 8.63 -26.95
N SER A 184 -4.79 9.17 -27.63
CA SER A 184 -3.68 9.93 -27.01
C SER A 184 -4.14 11.21 -26.28
N ASP A 185 -5.31 11.77 -26.63
CA ASP A 185 -5.89 12.91 -25.92
C ASP A 185 -6.70 12.46 -24.69
N ALA A 186 -7.41 11.34 -24.79
CA ALA A 186 -8.27 10.82 -23.72
C ALA A 186 -7.51 10.02 -22.66
N ALA A 187 -6.54 9.18 -23.06
CA ALA A 187 -5.82 8.27 -22.16
C ALA A 187 -5.15 8.98 -20.96
N PRO A 188 -4.46 10.13 -21.12
CA PRO A 188 -3.92 10.86 -19.97
C PRO A 188 -5.01 11.36 -19.01
N ILE A 189 -6.18 11.73 -19.53
CA ILE A 189 -7.33 12.17 -18.72
C ILE A 189 -7.88 10.98 -17.93
N LEU A 190 -8.05 9.82 -18.58
CA LEU A 190 -8.48 8.58 -17.92
C LEU A 190 -7.53 8.19 -16.76
N ILE A 191 -6.22 8.23 -17.01
CA ILE A 191 -5.22 7.96 -15.97
C ILE A 191 -5.38 8.94 -14.81
N LYS A 192 -5.57 10.23 -15.10
CA LYS A 192 -5.78 11.23 -14.05
C LYS A 192 -7.06 10.98 -13.25
N VAL A 193 -8.17 10.66 -13.91
CA VAL A 193 -9.45 10.33 -13.25
C VAL A 193 -9.28 9.09 -12.38
N LEU A 194 -8.57 8.08 -12.87
CA LEU A 194 -8.29 6.90 -12.07
C LEU A 194 -7.43 7.23 -10.85
N LYS A 195 -6.44 8.11 -10.92
CA LYS A 195 -5.58 8.43 -9.78
C LYS A 195 -6.25 9.36 -8.75
N ASP A 196 -6.89 10.41 -9.24
CA ASP A 196 -7.31 11.55 -8.42
C ASP A 196 -8.84 11.63 -8.24
N GLY A 197 -9.60 10.81 -8.98
CA GLY A 197 -11.07 10.85 -8.97
C GLY A 197 -11.68 10.16 -7.76
N SER A 198 -12.87 10.63 -7.38
CA SER A 198 -13.68 10.05 -6.31
C SER A 198 -14.25 8.70 -6.76
N GLU A 199 -14.07 7.67 -5.94
CA GLU A 199 -14.48 6.31 -6.27
C GLU A 199 -15.87 5.97 -5.70
N THR A 200 -16.67 5.29 -6.50
CA THR A 200 -17.93 4.66 -6.09
C THR A 200 -17.98 3.20 -6.55
N TRP A 201 -18.55 2.33 -5.72
CA TRP A 201 -18.84 0.95 -6.08
C TRP A 201 -20.14 0.89 -6.89
N GLU A 202 -20.18 0.06 -7.93
CA GLU A 202 -21.36 -0.11 -8.78
C GLU A 202 -21.99 -1.50 -8.61
N LYS A 203 -21.34 -2.56 -9.11
CA LYS A 203 -21.81 -3.95 -8.97
C LYS A 203 -20.67 -4.94 -9.13
N ASN A 204 -20.71 -6.07 -8.43
CA ASN A 204 -19.64 -7.07 -8.47
C ASN A 204 -18.27 -6.39 -8.21
N ASN A 205 -17.33 -6.55 -9.15
CA ASN A 205 -16.01 -5.90 -9.12
C ASN A 205 -15.95 -4.63 -9.99
N GLN A 206 -17.10 -4.05 -10.36
CA GLN A 206 -17.19 -2.78 -11.11
C GLN A 206 -17.18 -1.59 -10.17
N TYR A 207 -16.30 -0.65 -10.50
CA TYR A 207 -16.14 0.61 -9.80
C TYR A 207 -16.15 1.75 -10.81
N ILE A 208 -16.55 2.91 -10.35
CA ILE A 208 -16.53 4.16 -11.11
C ILE A 208 -15.61 5.13 -10.37
N ARG A 209 -14.76 5.84 -11.11
CA ARG A 209 -14.10 7.05 -10.61
C ARG A 209 -14.54 8.25 -11.43
N THR A 210 -14.82 9.35 -10.75
CA THR A 210 -15.29 10.60 -11.36
C THR A 210 -14.37 11.75 -10.95
N LEU A 211 -14.01 12.60 -11.91
CA LEU A 211 -13.20 13.78 -11.69
C LEU A 211 -13.64 14.92 -12.60
N THR A 212 -13.79 16.13 -12.04
CA THR A 212 -13.95 17.34 -12.84
C THR A 212 -12.57 17.77 -13.38
N TYR A 213 -12.41 17.69 -14.69
CA TYR A 213 -11.19 18.06 -15.40
C TYR A 213 -11.48 19.16 -16.41
N LYS A 214 -10.83 20.33 -16.24
CA LYS A 214 -11.01 21.50 -17.11
C LYS A 214 -12.49 21.92 -17.31
N GLY A 215 -13.28 21.84 -16.25
CA GLY A 215 -14.70 22.24 -16.26
C GLY A 215 -15.67 21.15 -16.72
N GLU A 216 -15.17 19.99 -17.12
CA GLU A 216 -15.99 18.86 -17.58
C GLU A 216 -15.90 17.69 -16.61
N THR A 217 -17.00 16.97 -16.41
CA THR A 217 -17.03 15.79 -15.54
C THR A 217 -16.67 14.55 -16.34
N VAL A 218 -15.56 13.92 -15.99
CA VAL A 218 -15.09 12.69 -16.64
C VAL A 218 -15.33 11.52 -15.71
N VAL A 219 -15.92 10.47 -16.27
CA VAL A 219 -16.28 9.25 -15.56
C VAL A 219 -15.54 8.07 -16.17
N VAL A 220 -14.88 7.28 -15.34
CA VAL A 220 -14.17 6.06 -15.77
C VAL A 220 -14.72 4.88 -14.99
N ARG A 221 -15.30 3.91 -15.71
CA ARG A 221 -15.73 2.63 -15.16
C ARG A 221 -14.63 1.59 -15.38
N PHE A 222 -14.25 0.88 -14.32
CA PHE A 222 -13.17 -0.10 -14.36
C PHE A 222 -13.47 -1.31 -13.47
N ILE A 223 -12.69 -2.38 -13.67
CA ILE A 223 -12.77 -3.60 -12.87
C ILE A 223 -11.56 -3.70 -11.97
N LYS A 224 -11.80 -4.02 -10.69
CA LYS A 224 -10.72 -4.39 -9.77
C LYS A 224 -10.45 -5.90 -9.78
N ASP A 225 -9.19 -6.26 -9.65
CA ASP A 225 -8.81 -7.64 -9.32
C ASP A 225 -9.00 -7.94 -7.82
N ALA A 226 -8.68 -9.16 -7.40
CA ALA A 226 -8.78 -9.56 -5.99
C ALA A 226 -7.78 -8.83 -5.08
N ALA A 227 -6.81 -8.11 -5.64
CA ALA A 227 -5.87 -7.27 -4.92
C ALA A 227 -6.30 -5.80 -4.85
N GLY A 228 -7.47 -5.45 -5.40
CA GLY A 228 -7.98 -4.08 -5.41
C GLY A 228 -7.34 -3.20 -6.49
N HIS A 229 -6.49 -3.76 -7.36
CA HIS A 229 -5.83 -3.04 -8.44
C HIS A 229 -6.71 -3.00 -9.69
N VAL A 230 -6.47 -2.01 -10.55
CA VAL A 230 -7.19 -1.88 -11.83
C VAL A 230 -6.77 -3.02 -12.76
N LYS A 231 -7.71 -3.94 -13.03
CA LYS A 231 -7.51 -5.06 -13.95
C LYS A 231 -7.67 -4.64 -15.40
N TYR A 232 -8.75 -3.90 -15.71
CA TYR A 232 -9.01 -3.31 -17.02
C TYR A 232 -10.06 -2.20 -16.95
N ILE A 233 -10.07 -1.34 -17.96
CA ILE A 233 -11.09 -0.30 -18.14
C ILE A 233 -12.30 -0.90 -18.86
N SER A 234 -13.48 -0.67 -18.30
CA SER A 234 -14.74 -1.14 -18.88
C SER A 234 -15.23 -0.17 -19.95
N THR A 235 -15.39 1.10 -19.57
CA THR A 235 -15.80 2.21 -20.42
C THR A 235 -15.43 3.54 -19.75
N ALA A 236 -15.46 4.65 -20.49
CA ALA A 236 -15.24 5.99 -19.94
C ALA A 236 -15.99 7.02 -20.81
N TRP A 237 -16.43 8.11 -20.20
CA TRP A 237 -17.16 9.17 -20.89
C TRP A 237 -17.00 10.52 -20.22
N CYS A 238 -17.29 11.57 -20.98
CA CYS A 238 -17.54 12.89 -20.48
C CYS A 238 -19.05 13.11 -20.37
N GLU A 239 -19.52 13.50 -19.18
CA GLU A 239 -20.88 14.05 -19.01
C GLU A 239 -20.95 15.41 -19.66
#